data_AF-A0A316I0L6-F1
#
_entry.id   AF-A0A316I0L6-F1
#
_cell.length_a   1.000
_cell.length_b   1.000
_cell.length_c   1.000
_cell.angle_alpha   90.00
_cell.angle_beta   90.00
_cell.angle_gamma   90.00
#
_symmetry.space_group_name_H-M   'P 1'
#
loop_
_entity.id
_entity.type
_entity.pdbx_description
1 polymer ?
#
loop_
_entity_poly.entity_id
_entity_poly.type
_entity_poly.pdbx_seq_one_letter_code
_entity_poly.pdbx_strand_id
1 'polypeptide(L)'
;MDAATARFIGTIAALPPETLAAAFDHAVGLRRQGGREASRALRLSASENSELDHAVRSALLPRSEELDAYRAGLHSDAKSVCVIAARAVRKPAGLSAEQYALLTAPFTAVGVAVPAATATS
;
A
#
# COMPACT_ATOMS: atom_id res chain seq x y z
N MET A 1 -13.03 -4.29 7.75
CA MET A 1 -12.43 -4.07 6.41
C MET A 1 -13.33 -4.61 5.31
N ASP A 2 -13.42 -3.94 4.16
CA ASP A 2 -14.21 -4.40 3.00
C ASP A 2 -13.46 -5.44 2.16
N ALA A 3 -14.21 -6.19 1.34
CA ALA A 3 -13.67 -7.27 0.53
C ALA A 3 -12.73 -6.82 -0.60
N ALA A 4 -12.85 -5.59 -1.09
CA ALA A 4 -11.95 -5.09 -2.13
C ALA A 4 -10.56 -4.79 -1.55
N THR A 5 -10.53 -4.12 -0.40
CA THR A 5 -9.30 -3.82 0.35
C THR A 5 -8.62 -5.11 0.82
N ALA A 6 -9.38 -6.07 1.35
CA ALA A 6 -8.81 -7.36 1.79
C ALA A 6 -8.15 -8.13 0.63
N ARG A 7 -8.83 -8.21 -0.54
CA ARG A 7 -8.27 -8.84 -1.76
C ARG A 7 -7.03 -8.12 -2.26
N PHE A 8 -7.06 -6.78 -2.24
CA PHE A 8 -5.91 -5.97 -2.63
C PHE A 8 -4.69 -6.25 -1.73
N ILE A 9 -4.88 -6.26 -0.41
CA ILE A 9 -3.80 -6.60 0.56
C ILE A 9 -3.24 -8.00 0.27
N GLY A 10 -4.10 -9.00 0.08
CA GLY A 10 -3.65 -10.36 -0.25
C GLY A 10 -2.82 -10.41 -1.54
N THR A 11 -3.23 -9.65 -2.55
CA THR A 11 -2.52 -9.57 -3.84
C THR A 11 -1.13 -8.95 -3.68
N ILE A 12 -1.04 -7.78 -3.05
CA ILE A 12 0.25 -7.08 -2.90
C ILE A 12 1.19 -7.79 -1.93
N ALA A 13 0.66 -8.44 -0.88
CA ALA A 13 1.48 -9.17 0.09
C ALA A 13 2.06 -10.48 -0.49
N ALA A 14 1.47 -11.01 -1.57
CA ALA A 14 1.94 -12.20 -2.28
C ALA A 14 2.98 -11.89 -3.36
N LEU A 15 3.32 -10.61 -3.60
CA LEU A 15 4.30 -10.24 -4.62
C LEU A 15 5.70 -10.79 -4.31
N PRO A 16 6.50 -11.10 -5.34
CA PRO A 16 7.89 -11.49 -5.16
C PRO A 16 8.73 -10.42 -4.42
N PRO A 17 9.80 -10.79 -3.67
CA PRO A 17 10.64 -9.84 -2.95
C PRO A 17 11.17 -8.70 -3.82
N GLU A 18 11.63 -9.00 -5.04
CA GLU A 18 12.13 -8.02 -6.00
C GLU A 18 11.07 -7.01 -6.43
N THR A 19 9.81 -7.45 -6.51
CA THR A 19 8.69 -6.60 -6.89
C THR A 19 8.27 -5.69 -5.74
N LEU A 20 8.29 -6.20 -4.51
CA LEU A 20 8.05 -5.40 -3.30
C LEU A 20 9.15 -4.35 -3.10
N ALA A 21 10.40 -4.71 -3.36
CA ALA A 21 11.52 -3.78 -3.31
C ALA A 21 11.36 -2.67 -4.36
N ALA A 22 11.04 -3.02 -5.62
CA ALA A 22 10.80 -2.05 -6.68
C ALA A 22 9.61 -1.13 -6.37
N ALA A 23 8.52 -1.67 -5.81
CA ALA A 23 7.38 -0.87 -5.38
C ALA A 23 7.76 0.11 -4.26
N PHE A 24 8.54 -0.33 -3.27
CA PHE A 24 9.03 0.55 -2.21
C PHE A 24 9.94 1.66 -2.75
N ASP A 25 10.91 1.31 -3.59
CA ASP A 25 11.85 2.27 -4.20
C ASP A 25 11.08 3.33 -5.02
N HIS A 26 10.06 2.91 -5.76
CA HIS A 26 9.16 3.82 -6.48
C HIS A 26 8.39 4.72 -5.50
N ALA A 27 7.82 4.17 -4.42
CA ALA A 27 7.10 4.94 -3.41
C ALA A 27 7.98 6.01 -2.74
N VAL A 28 9.26 5.72 -2.50
CA VAL A 28 10.25 6.69 -1.98
C VAL A 28 10.44 7.85 -2.96
N GLY A 29 10.52 7.56 -4.27
CA GLY A 29 10.59 8.58 -5.32
C GLY A 29 9.36 9.49 -5.34
N LEU A 30 8.16 8.90 -5.28
CA LEU A 30 6.89 9.62 -5.28
C LEU A 30 6.63 10.42 -4.00
N ARG A 31 7.22 10.00 -2.87
CA ARG A 31 7.07 10.70 -1.59
C ARG A 31 7.50 12.16 -1.68
N ARG A 32 8.56 12.46 -2.44
CA ARG A 32 9.06 13.83 -2.67
C ARG A 32 8.21 14.62 -3.66
N GLN A 33 7.39 13.95 -4.48
CA GLN A 33 6.55 14.54 -5.53
C GLN A 33 5.10 14.78 -5.07
N GLY A 34 4.82 14.69 -3.77
CA GLY A 34 3.47 14.90 -3.20
C GLY A 34 2.91 13.69 -2.45
N GLY A 35 3.58 12.53 -2.47
CA GLY A 35 3.12 11.33 -1.75
C GLY A 35 3.03 11.48 -0.24
N ARG A 36 3.86 12.34 0.35
CA ARG A 36 3.73 12.69 1.76
C ARG A 36 2.40 13.40 2.05
N GLU A 37 2.02 14.37 1.21
CA GLU A 37 0.80 15.15 1.40
C GLU A 37 -0.44 14.33 1.07
N ALA A 38 -0.40 13.50 0.01
CA ALA A 38 -1.45 12.54 -0.29
C ALA A 38 -1.69 11.56 0.89
N SER A 39 -0.62 11.01 1.48
CA SER A 39 -0.75 10.09 2.62
C SER A 39 -1.29 10.76 3.89
N ARG A 40 -1.07 12.08 4.04
CA ARG A 40 -1.62 12.90 5.14
C ARG A 40 -3.08 13.30 4.91
N ALA A 41 -3.52 13.43 3.67
CA ALA A 41 -4.91 13.71 3.31
C ALA A 41 -5.86 12.57 3.74
N LEU A 42 -5.34 11.34 3.87
CA LEU A 42 -6.07 10.17 4.34
C LEU A 42 -6.50 10.29 5.81
N ARG A 43 -7.78 10.62 6.01
CA ARG A 43 -8.44 10.69 7.33
C ARG A 43 -9.10 9.37 7.72
N LEU A 44 -8.29 8.37 8.08
CA LEU A 44 -8.78 7.14 8.69
C LEU A 44 -8.86 7.29 10.21
N SER A 45 -9.82 6.63 10.84
CA SER A 45 -9.86 6.51 12.30
C SER A 45 -8.66 5.68 12.80
N ALA A 46 -8.38 5.75 14.10
CA ALA A 46 -7.38 4.91 14.73
C ALA A 46 -7.70 3.42 14.55
N SER A 47 -8.98 3.03 14.70
CA SER A 47 -9.41 1.63 14.51
C SER A 47 -9.24 1.15 13.06
N GLU A 48 -9.58 1.99 12.07
CA GLU A 48 -9.40 1.68 10.66
C GLU A 48 -7.91 1.50 10.31
N ASN A 49 -7.03 2.38 10.81
CA ASN A 49 -5.59 2.26 10.59
C ASN A 49 -5.03 0.99 11.26
N SER A 50 -5.42 0.69 12.51
CA SER A 50 -4.97 -0.50 13.22
C SER A 50 -5.43 -1.78 12.53
N GLU A 51 -6.65 -1.81 12.00
CA GLU A 51 -7.17 -2.96 11.24
C GLU A 51 -6.32 -3.21 9.98
N LEU A 52 -5.98 -2.16 9.22
CA LEU A 52 -5.14 -2.28 8.02
C LEU A 52 -3.70 -2.69 8.34
N ASP A 53 -3.10 -2.07 9.36
CA ASP A 53 -1.74 -2.41 9.80
C ASP A 53 -1.67 -3.87 10.27
N HIS A 54 -2.66 -4.33 11.03
CA HIS A 54 -2.75 -5.73 11.44
C HIS A 54 -2.91 -6.66 10.23
N ALA A 55 -3.81 -6.36 9.30
CA ALA A 55 -4.03 -7.20 8.12
C ALA A 55 -2.78 -7.33 7.25
N VAL A 56 -2.09 -6.22 6.97
CA VAL A 56 -0.84 -6.22 6.18
C VAL A 56 0.28 -6.94 6.93
N ARG A 57 0.44 -6.68 8.24
CA ARG A 57 1.44 -7.37 9.06
C ARG A 57 1.20 -8.87 9.06
N SER A 58 -0.02 -9.31 9.31
CA SER A 58 -0.35 -10.74 9.35
C SER A 58 -0.12 -11.43 8.00
N ALA A 59 -0.33 -10.72 6.88
CA ALA A 59 -0.07 -11.25 5.54
C ALA A 59 1.43 -11.36 5.20
N LEU A 60 2.26 -10.42 5.67
CA LEU A 60 3.69 -10.39 5.36
C LEU A 60 4.57 -11.16 6.37
N LEU A 61 4.11 -11.29 7.62
CA LEU A 61 4.89 -11.90 8.70
C LEU A 61 5.41 -13.31 8.37
N PRO A 62 4.65 -14.22 7.73
CA PRO A 62 5.16 -15.54 7.37
C PRO A 62 6.35 -15.50 6.39
N ARG A 63 6.56 -14.37 5.71
CA ARG A 63 7.61 -14.16 4.71
C ARG A 63 8.72 -13.23 5.20
N SER A 64 8.77 -12.88 6.50
CA SER A 64 9.72 -11.89 6.99
C SER A 64 11.17 -12.28 6.70
N GLU A 65 11.53 -13.54 6.93
CA GLU A 65 12.87 -14.07 6.67
C GLU A 65 13.22 -14.06 5.17
N GLU A 66 12.29 -14.47 4.31
CA GLU A 66 12.45 -14.45 2.85
C GLU A 66 12.73 -13.03 2.34
N LEU A 67 11.93 -12.06 2.79
CA LEU A 67 12.05 -10.67 2.38
C LEU A 67 13.37 -10.06 2.86
N ASP A 68 13.72 -10.26 4.13
CA ASP A 68 14.95 -9.71 4.70
C ASP A 68 16.21 -10.40 4.16
N ALA A 69 16.11 -11.66 3.71
CA ALA A 69 17.19 -12.34 3.01
C ALA A 69 17.46 -11.75 1.61
N TYR A 70 16.43 -11.29 0.90
CA TYR A 70 16.58 -10.60 -0.38
C TYR A 70 17.21 -9.21 -0.20
N ARG A 71 16.71 -8.43 0.76
CA ARG A 71 17.25 -7.10 1.10
C ARG A 71 16.98 -6.82 2.58
N ALA A 72 18.03 -6.55 3.34
CA ALA A 72 17.91 -6.24 4.76
C ALA A 72 16.91 -5.09 4.99
N GLY A 73 15.88 -5.35 5.80
CA GLY A 73 14.82 -4.37 6.11
C GLY A 73 13.62 -4.39 5.17
N LEU A 74 13.65 -5.19 4.10
CA LEU A 74 12.57 -5.24 3.11
C LEU A 74 11.24 -5.64 3.74
N HIS A 75 11.20 -6.49 4.76
CA HIS A 75 9.92 -6.81 5.42
C HIS A 75 9.25 -5.55 5.99
N SER A 76 10.03 -4.66 6.61
CA SER A 76 9.52 -3.39 7.15
C SER A 76 9.13 -2.40 6.05
N ASP A 77 9.92 -2.32 4.99
CA ASP A 77 9.68 -1.46 3.83
C ASP A 77 8.42 -1.88 3.06
N ALA A 78 8.29 -3.18 2.77
CA ALA A 78 7.11 -3.78 2.14
C ALA A 78 5.85 -3.50 2.95
N LYS A 79 5.90 -3.70 4.28
CA LYS A 79 4.77 -3.37 5.17
C LYS A 79 4.37 -1.90 5.04
N SER A 80 5.34 -0.99 5.04
CA SER A 80 5.08 0.45 4.93
C SER A 80 4.35 0.82 3.63
N VAL A 81 4.87 0.38 2.48
CA VAL A 81 4.26 0.70 1.17
C VAL A 81 2.90 0.03 1.01
N CYS A 82 2.75 -1.22 1.46
CA CYS A 82 1.47 -1.94 1.42
C CYS A 82 0.39 -1.27 2.27
N VAL A 83 0.72 -0.83 3.50
CA VAL A 83 -0.24 -0.13 4.38
C VAL A 83 -0.67 1.20 3.74
N ILE A 84 0.24 1.97 3.15
CA ILE A 84 -0.11 3.25 2.51
C ILE A 84 -1.08 3.04 1.35
N ALA A 85 -0.81 2.09 0.46
CA ALA A 85 -1.71 1.80 -0.66
C ALA A 85 -3.05 1.23 -0.18
N ALA A 86 -3.04 0.34 0.82
CA ALA A 86 -4.27 -0.21 1.40
C ALA A 86 -5.14 0.88 2.04
N ARG A 87 -4.55 1.90 2.68
CA ARG A 87 -5.29 3.06 3.20
C ARG A 87 -5.94 3.87 2.07
N ALA A 88 -5.25 4.04 0.93
CA ALA A 88 -5.82 4.71 -0.25
C ALA A 88 -7.01 3.94 -0.81
N VAL A 89 -6.88 2.62 -0.98
CA VAL A 89 -7.95 1.73 -1.47
C VAL A 89 -9.14 1.67 -0.51
N ARG A 90 -8.87 1.67 0.81
CA ARG A 90 -9.92 1.63 1.84
C ARG A 90 -10.77 2.89 1.88
N LYS A 91 -10.17 4.05 1.61
CA LYS A 91 -10.83 5.36 1.77
C LYS A 91 -10.51 6.32 0.62
N PRO A 92 -10.87 5.98 -0.62
CA PRO A 92 -10.54 6.79 -1.79
C PRO A 92 -11.27 8.14 -1.78
N ALA A 93 -12.45 8.23 -1.16
CA ALA A 93 -13.26 9.46 -1.10
C ALA A 93 -12.57 10.65 -0.39
N GLY A 94 -11.53 10.40 0.41
CA GLY A 94 -10.74 11.46 1.05
C GLY A 94 -9.58 11.99 0.19
N LEU A 95 -9.44 11.50 -1.04
CA LEU A 95 -8.32 11.81 -1.93
C LEU A 95 -8.82 12.41 -3.24
N SER A 96 -8.03 13.32 -3.82
CA SER A 96 -8.18 13.63 -5.24
C SER A 96 -7.77 12.43 -6.09
N ALA A 97 -8.21 12.40 -7.35
CA ALA A 97 -7.80 11.35 -8.30
C ALA A 97 -6.27 11.27 -8.43
N GLU A 98 -5.58 12.41 -8.45
CA GLU A 98 -4.12 12.48 -8.50
C GLU A 98 -3.47 11.91 -7.24
N GLN A 99 -4.00 12.22 -6.06
CA GLN A 99 -3.47 11.68 -4.80
C GLN A 99 -3.69 10.17 -4.72
N TYR A 100 -4.86 9.67 -5.14
CA TYR A 100 -5.13 8.24 -5.22
C TYR A 100 -4.18 7.54 -6.18
N ALA A 101 -4.03 8.07 -7.39
CA ALA A 101 -3.10 7.55 -8.38
C ALA A 101 -1.67 7.53 -7.84
N LEU A 102 -1.23 8.59 -7.16
CA LEU A 102 0.12 8.69 -6.63
C LEU A 102 0.38 7.68 -5.50
N LEU A 103 -0.60 7.42 -4.62
CA LEU A 103 -0.46 6.44 -3.54
C LEU A 103 -0.54 4.98 -4.03
N THR A 104 -1.12 4.75 -5.19
CA THR A 104 -1.30 3.40 -5.76
C THR A 104 -0.35 3.11 -6.92
N ALA A 105 0.31 4.15 -7.46
CA ALA A 105 1.29 4.09 -8.54
C ALA A 105 2.39 3.02 -8.33
N PRO A 106 2.98 2.86 -7.13
CA PRO A 106 3.95 1.80 -6.87
C PRO A 106 3.50 0.40 -7.31
N PHE A 107 2.22 0.09 -7.11
CA PHE A 107 1.65 -1.23 -7.41
C PHE A 107 1.15 -1.33 -8.85
N THR A 108 0.59 -0.25 -9.40
CA THR A 108 0.21 -0.23 -10.84
C THR A 108 1.44 -0.36 -11.75
N ALA A 109 2.58 0.22 -11.36
CA ALA A 109 3.83 0.16 -12.13
C ALA A 109 4.40 -1.26 -12.23
N VAL A 110 4.06 -2.13 -11.28
CA VAL A 110 4.45 -3.55 -11.27
C VAL A 110 3.30 -4.47 -11.72
N GLY A 111 2.27 -3.92 -12.36
CA GLY A 111 1.19 -4.68 -13.00
C GLY A 111 0.06 -5.13 -12.06
N VAL A 112 0.00 -4.63 -10.82
CA VAL A 112 -1.11 -4.94 -9.92
C VAL A 112 -2.33 -4.12 -10.30
N ALA A 113 -3.47 -4.81 -10.50
CA ALA A 113 -4.76 -4.16 -10.64
C ALA A 113 -5.18 -3.53 -9.30
N VAL A 114 -5.37 -2.21 -9.30
CA VAL A 114 -5.84 -1.46 -8.13
C VAL A 114 -7.33 -1.18 -8.30
N PRO A 115 -8.15 -1.36 -7.24
CA PRO A 115 -9.56 -0.98 -7.29
C PRO A 115 -9.73 0.48 -7.76
N ALA A 116 -10.78 0.78 -8.53
CA ALA A 116 -11.04 2.16 -8.93
C ALA A 116 -11.38 3.00 -7.69
N ALA A 117 -10.92 4.25 -7.65
CA ALA A 117 -11.51 5.25 -6.77
C ALA A 117 -12.94 5.49 -7.27
N THR A 118 -13.92 4.77 -6.72
CA THR A 118 -15.33 5.04 -7.04
C THR A 118 -15.66 6.44 -6.54
N ALA A 119 -15.63 7.41 -7.45
CA ALA A 119 -16.14 8.75 -7.21
C ALA A 119 -17.66 8.64 -7.12
N THR A 120 -18.20 8.65 -5.91
CA THR A 120 -19.61 8.96 -5.72
C THR A 120 -19.75 10.45 -6.04
N SER A 121 -20.25 10.74 -7.25
CA SER A 121 -20.73 12.07 -7.64
C SER A 121 -22.02 12.41 -6.91
#